data_AF-A0A3Q4AA36-F1
#
_entry.id   AF-A0A3Q4AA36-F1
#
_cell.length_a   1.000
_cell.length_b   1.000
_cell.length_c   1.000
_cell.angle_alpha   90.00
_cell.angle_beta   90.00
_cell.angle_gamma   90.00
#
_symmetry.space_group_name_H-M   'P 1'
#
loop_
_entity.id
_entity.type
_entity.pdbx_description
1 polymer ?
#
loop_
_entity_poly.entity_id
_entity_poly.type
_entity_poly.pdbx_seq_one_letter_code
_entity_poly.pdbx_strand_id
1 'polypeptide(L)'
;TDLLDAAKCVVKALFIRQKYMGLSLQSFCMTTARYLQDVTLCLPSDAQLHTPMSESHPYENQDPASMPPDIGYGCKMVDGVMHVYTSRNRMEKSTELDLPYPDLQEYIADMNVMMALIINGPVLDSTKNNSLQPHISMHILLNEMKELAAQKKVPHRDFYNIRKVDTHIHASSCMNQKHLLRFIKRAMKKYPKEIVHVERDKGQTLIEVFESMNLTAFDLSVDTLDMHADRNTFHRFDKFNAKYNPIGESILREIFIKTDNYIEGKYFGHIIKEVMADLEESKYQNVELRLSIYGRSRDEWDKLALWAVKHRVYSKNVRWLVQVPRLFDVYHTKKQLYNFQEMLENVFMPLFEVTINPSSHPELHLFLQHVVGFDSVDDESKPEQHIFNLDSPLPANWTEEDNPPYSYYLYYMYANMTVLNHLRRYVTTPQSKRSCCRTNMASQNVLLVNCALNVLCGGSAVI
;
A
#
# COMPACT_ATOMS: atom_id res chain seq x y z
N THR A 1 -37.46 -2.19 -19.46
CA THR A 1 -36.86 -3.51 -19.21
C THR A 1 -35.37 -3.37 -19.03
N ASP A 2 -34.68 -2.76 -19.99
CA ASP A 2 -33.20 -2.73 -20.03
C ASP A 2 -32.55 -1.94 -18.87
N LEU A 3 -33.15 -0.81 -18.46
CA LEU A 3 -32.69 -0.03 -17.30
C LEU A 3 -32.86 -0.78 -15.96
N LEU A 4 -33.94 -1.56 -15.83
CA LEU A 4 -34.20 -2.35 -14.63
C LEU A 4 -33.18 -3.49 -14.52
N ASP A 5 -32.85 -4.13 -15.64
CA ASP A 5 -31.85 -5.19 -15.67
C ASP A 5 -30.43 -4.62 -15.46
N ALA A 6 -30.14 -3.44 -16.00
CA ALA A 6 -28.91 -2.72 -15.69
C ALA A 6 -28.77 -2.37 -14.20
N ALA A 7 -29.85 -1.90 -13.56
CA ALA A 7 -29.86 -1.64 -12.12
C ALA A 7 -29.59 -2.91 -11.31
N LYS A 8 -30.22 -4.05 -11.65
CA LYS A 8 -29.95 -5.35 -11.00
C LYS A 8 -28.49 -5.76 -11.14
N CYS A 9 -27.90 -5.55 -12.31
CA CYS A 9 -26.49 -5.81 -12.58
C CYS A 9 -25.56 -5.00 -11.67
N VAL A 10 -25.81 -3.70 -11.51
CA VAL A 10 -25.03 -2.83 -10.60
C VAL A 10 -25.20 -3.25 -9.15
N VAL A 11 -26.43 -3.57 -8.73
CA VAL A 11 -26.71 -4.09 -7.38
C VAL A 11 -25.93 -5.39 -7.11
N LYS A 12 -25.88 -6.31 -8.09
CA LYS A 12 -25.09 -7.53 -8.00
C LYS A 12 -23.60 -7.23 -7.81
N ALA A 13 -23.03 -6.30 -8.59
CA ALA A 13 -21.65 -5.86 -8.44
C ALA A 13 -21.36 -5.27 -7.04
N LEU A 14 -22.30 -4.50 -6.48
CA LEU A 14 -22.18 -3.93 -5.14
C LEU A 14 -22.21 -5.01 -4.05
N PHE A 15 -23.02 -6.07 -4.20
CA PHE A 15 -23.02 -7.20 -3.28
C PHE A 15 -21.71 -7.99 -3.34
N ILE A 16 -21.17 -8.22 -4.54
CA ILE A 16 -19.83 -8.82 -4.69
C ILE A 16 -18.81 -7.94 -3.95
N ARG A 17 -18.82 -6.62 -4.16
CA ARG A 17 -17.93 -5.72 -3.42
C ARG A 17 -18.08 -5.87 -1.90
N GLN A 18 -19.31 -5.84 -1.40
CA GLN A 18 -19.61 -5.93 0.03
C GLN A 18 -19.11 -7.26 0.62
N LYS A 19 -19.29 -8.37 -0.10
CA LYS A 19 -18.79 -9.70 0.28
C LYS A 19 -17.27 -9.68 0.47
N TYR A 20 -16.50 -9.21 -0.52
CA TYR A 20 -15.04 -9.19 -0.42
C TYR A 20 -14.50 -8.17 0.60
N MET A 21 -15.15 -7.01 0.74
CA MET A 21 -14.77 -6.05 1.78
C MET A 21 -15.04 -6.63 3.18
N GLY A 22 -16.16 -7.34 3.35
CA GLY A 22 -16.49 -8.03 4.61
C GLY A 22 -15.54 -9.18 4.93
N LEU A 23 -15.23 -10.03 3.94
CA LEU A 23 -14.27 -11.13 4.08
C LEU A 23 -12.90 -10.63 4.53
N SER A 24 -12.41 -9.52 3.97
CA SER A 24 -11.10 -8.94 4.34
C SER A 24 -11.13 -8.02 5.57
N LEU A 25 -12.27 -7.95 6.28
CA LEU A 25 -12.49 -7.13 7.48
C LEU A 25 -12.33 -5.61 7.26
N GLN A 26 -12.62 -5.14 6.05
CA GLN A 26 -12.63 -3.73 5.68
C GLN A 26 -13.99 -3.08 5.95
N SER A 27 -14.00 -1.75 6.13
CA SER A 27 -15.23 -0.99 6.29
C SER A 27 -15.94 -0.76 4.95
N PHE A 28 -17.25 -0.95 4.92
CA PHE A 28 -18.08 -0.65 3.75
C PHE A 28 -18.82 0.68 3.95
N CYS A 29 -19.09 1.41 2.87
CA CYS A 29 -19.77 2.71 2.95
C CYS A 29 -21.16 2.55 3.60
N MET A 30 -21.37 3.19 4.76
CA MET A 30 -22.62 3.07 5.53
C MET A 30 -23.86 3.53 4.76
N THR A 31 -23.72 4.52 3.87
CA THR A 31 -24.82 4.98 3.03
C THR A 31 -25.19 3.92 2.01
N THR A 32 -24.21 3.38 1.29
CA THR A 32 -24.43 2.29 0.32
C THR A 32 -24.97 1.04 1.00
N ALA A 33 -24.45 0.69 2.19
CA ALA A 33 -24.91 -0.45 2.98
C ALA A 33 -26.40 -0.36 3.28
N ARG A 34 -26.87 0.81 3.72
CA ARG A 34 -28.29 1.07 4.03
C ARG A 34 -29.19 0.84 2.82
N TYR A 35 -28.81 1.39 1.66
CA TYR A 35 -29.59 1.19 0.43
C TYR A 35 -29.57 -0.27 -0.05
N LEU A 36 -28.49 -1.02 0.15
CA LEU A 36 -28.45 -2.45 -0.18
C LEU A 36 -29.30 -3.30 0.77
N GLN A 37 -29.39 -2.91 2.05
CA GLN A 37 -30.29 -3.53 3.04
C GLN A 37 -31.76 -3.29 2.70
N ASP A 38 -32.12 -2.11 2.18
CA ASP A 38 -33.50 -1.87 1.73
C ASP A 38 -33.88 -2.78 0.54
N VAL A 39 -32.90 -3.28 -0.21
CA VAL A 39 -33.06 -4.23 -1.32
C VAL A 39 -33.04 -5.69 -0.85
N THR A 40 -32.49 -5.98 0.34
CA THR A 40 -32.39 -7.33 0.92
C THR A 40 -32.62 -7.33 2.44
N LEU A 41 -33.64 -8.07 2.92
CA LEU A 41 -33.97 -8.28 4.34
C LEU A 41 -32.84 -8.99 5.13
N CYS A 42 -31.68 -8.35 5.32
CA CYS A 42 -30.56 -8.91 6.08
C CYS A 42 -29.88 -7.91 7.03
N LEU A 43 -29.38 -8.49 8.13
CA LEU A 43 -29.01 -7.88 9.40
C LEU A 43 -27.88 -6.82 9.34
N PRO A 44 -27.80 -5.93 10.35
CA PRO A 44 -26.83 -4.84 10.37
C PRO A 44 -25.39 -5.33 10.52
N SER A 45 -24.46 -4.64 9.86
CA SER A 45 -23.02 -4.78 10.09
C SER A 45 -22.58 -3.81 11.17
N ASP A 46 -21.85 -4.30 12.17
CA ASP A 46 -21.32 -3.49 13.26
C ASP A 46 -20.39 -2.41 12.74
N ALA A 47 -20.75 -1.15 13.00
CA ALA A 47 -19.89 0.00 12.73
C ALA A 47 -18.65 -0.08 13.64
N GLN A 48 -17.46 -0.21 13.04
CA GLN A 48 -16.21 -0.10 13.78
C GLN A 48 -16.05 1.33 14.31
N LEU A 49 -16.11 1.45 15.64
CA LEU A 49 -15.77 2.67 16.37
C LEU A 49 -14.29 3.03 16.15
N HIS A 50 -14.03 4.19 15.54
CA HIS A 50 -12.69 4.78 15.48
C HIS A 50 -12.14 4.92 16.90
N THR A 51 -11.10 4.17 17.21
CA THR A 51 -10.46 4.19 18.53
C THR A 51 -9.49 5.38 18.63
N PRO A 52 -9.53 6.20 19.69
CA PRO A 52 -8.63 7.36 19.83
C PRO A 52 -7.15 6.93 19.84
N MET A 53 -6.29 7.66 19.11
CA MET A 53 -4.85 7.41 19.02
C MET A 53 -4.20 7.36 20.41
N SER A 54 -3.24 6.44 20.60
CA SER A 54 -2.36 6.49 21.77
C SER A 54 -1.48 7.73 21.66
N GLU A 55 -1.27 8.43 22.77
CA GLU A 55 -0.43 9.64 22.79
C GLU A 55 1.07 9.35 22.76
N SER A 56 1.46 8.11 23.12
CA SER A 56 2.83 7.62 23.24
C SER A 56 3.46 7.28 21.89
N HIS A 57 4.77 7.53 21.76
CA HIS A 57 5.50 7.20 20.55
C HIS A 57 5.69 5.68 20.46
N PRO A 58 5.36 5.04 19.33
CA PRO A 58 5.25 3.58 19.24
C PRO A 58 6.58 2.84 19.36
N TYR A 59 7.69 3.50 19.03
CA TYR A 59 9.03 2.90 19.11
C TYR A 59 9.71 3.11 20.47
N GLU A 60 9.00 3.60 21.50
CA GLU A 60 9.56 3.81 22.85
C GLU A 60 9.63 2.54 23.69
N ASN A 61 8.71 1.57 23.48
CA ASN A 61 8.71 0.29 24.21
C ASN A 61 9.36 -0.81 23.35
N GLN A 62 10.69 -0.85 23.34
CA GLN A 62 11.48 -1.88 22.64
C GLN A 62 11.72 -3.14 23.48
N ASP A 63 11.25 -3.20 24.73
CA ASP A 63 11.49 -4.35 25.60
C ASP A 63 10.73 -5.58 25.08
N PRO A 64 11.42 -6.67 24.70
CA PRO A 64 10.79 -7.93 24.28
C PRO A 64 9.82 -8.49 25.34
N ALA A 65 10.03 -8.19 26.63
CA ALA A 65 9.13 -8.63 27.70
C ALA A 65 7.77 -7.92 27.69
N SER A 66 7.64 -6.80 26.98
CA SER A 66 6.37 -6.07 26.80
C SER A 66 5.55 -6.58 25.60
N MET A 67 6.11 -7.48 24.79
CA MET A 67 5.45 -8.01 23.60
C MET A 67 4.53 -9.20 23.93
N PRO A 68 3.48 -9.43 23.12
CA PRO A 68 2.64 -10.61 23.27
C PRO A 68 3.46 -11.91 23.16
N PRO A 69 3.13 -12.95 23.94
CA PRO A 69 3.84 -14.22 23.91
C PRO A 69 3.59 -14.97 22.60
N ASP A 70 4.52 -15.87 22.28
CA ASP A 70 4.40 -16.82 21.18
C ASP A 70 3.20 -17.76 21.37
N ILE A 71 2.40 -17.88 20.32
CA ILE A 71 1.16 -18.67 20.30
C ILE A 71 1.46 -20.14 19.96
N GLY A 72 2.65 -20.43 19.43
CA GLY A 72 3.10 -21.79 19.12
C GLY A 72 2.54 -22.38 17.82
N TYR A 73 1.89 -21.56 16.99
CA TYR A 73 1.37 -21.98 15.69
C TYR A 73 2.49 -22.11 14.64
N GLY A 74 2.27 -22.99 13.67
CA GLY A 74 3.07 -23.10 12.45
C GLY A 74 2.36 -22.40 11.29
N CYS A 75 3.10 -21.96 10.28
CA CYS A 75 2.50 -21.49 9.03
C CYS A 75 3.32 -21.94 7.82
N LYS A 76 2.66 -22.10 6.68
CA LYS A 76 3.27 -22.50 5.41
C LYS A 76 2.44 -21.96 4.26
N MET A 77 3.10 -21.53 3.19
CA MET A 77 2.42 -21.26 1.92
C MET A 77 2.15 -22.56 1.15
N VAL A 78 0.92 -22.75 0.70
CA VAL A 78 0.49 -23.86 -0.17
C VAL A 78 -0.26 -23.24 -1.34
N ASP A 79 0.20 -23.53 -2.55
CA ASP A 79 -0.39 -23.03 -3.81
C ASP A 79 -0.60 -21.51 -3.83
N GLY A 80 0.34 -20.77 -3.21
CA GLY A 80 0.32 -19.30 -3.13
C GLY A 80 -0.55 -18.69 -2.04
N VAL A 81 -1.21 -19.48 -1.19
CA VAL A 81 -1.98 -18.97 -0.04
C VAL A 81 -1.34 -19.47 1.26
N MET A 82 -1.30 -18.61 2.28
CA MET A 82 -0.79 -18.94 3.60
C MET A 82 -1.79 -19.79 4.39
N HIS A 83 -1.33 -20.92 4.92
CA HIS A 83 -2.09 -21.78 5.82
C HIS A 83 -1.44 -21.78 7.20
N VAL A 84 -2.25 -21.74 8.25
CA VAL A 84 -1.80 -21.68 9.66
C VAL A 84 -2.25 -22.96 10.37
N TYR A 85 -1.32 -23.57 11.12
CA TYR A 85 -1.52 -24.83 11.82
C TYR A 85 -1.34 -24.65 13.31
N THR A 86 -2.18 -25.34 14.09
CA THR A 86 -2.20 -25.27 15.57
C THR A 86 -0.93 -25.78 16.26
N SER A 87 -0.08 -26.55 15.57
CA SER A 87 1.23 -26.97 16.06
C SER A 87 2.32 -26.67 15.01
N ARG A 88 3.50 -26.31 15.48
CA ARG A 88 4.72 -26.16 14.65
C ARG A 88 5.26 -27.49 14.13
N ASN A 89 5.03 -28.59 14.85
CA ASN A 89 5.62 -29.88 14.52
C ASN A 89 4.71 -30.68 13.58
N ARG A 90 5.23 -30.99 12.38
CA ARG A 90 4.58 -31.90 11.40
C ARG A 90 4.30 -33.31 11.92
N MET A 91 4.94 -33.73 13.02
CA MET A 91 4.77 -35.06 13.61
C MET A 91 3.60 -35.13 14.60
N GLU A 92 3.11 -34.00 15.09
CA GLU A 92 1.88 -33.94 15.88
C GLU A 92 0.68 -33.85 14.92
N LYS A 93 -0.49 -34.38 15.32
CA LYS A 93 -1.73 -34.18 14.56
C LYS A 93 -2.09 -32.70 14.61
N SER A 94 -1.54 -31.91 13.69
CA SER A 94 -1.81 -30.48 13.56
C SER A 94 -3.13 -30.29 12.82
N THR A 95 -4.08 -29.63 13.47
CA THR A 95 -5.30 -29.16 12.79
C THR A 95 -5.01 -27.81 12.17
N GLU A 96 -5.39 -27.66 10.91
CA GLU A 96 -5.35 -26.38 10.20
C GLU A 96 -6.39 -25.42 10.79
N LEU A 97 -6.01 -24.16 10.98
CA LEU A 97 -6.90 -23.13 11.46
C LEU A 97 -7.80 -22.67 10.31
N ASP A 98 -9.11 -22.73 10.53
CA ASP A 98 -10.09 -22.26 9.56
C ASP A 98 -10.12 -20.72 9.51
N LEU A 99 -9.34 -20.16 8.59
CA LEU A 99 -9.26 -18.73 8.30
C LEU A 99 -9.93 -18.48 6.94
N PRO A 100 -11.05 -17.75 6.89
CA PRO A 100 -11.85 -17.67 5.67
C PRO A 100 -11.18 -16.78 4.62
N TYR A 101 -11.14 -17.24 3.38
CA TYR A 101 -10.77 -16.49 2.17
C TYR A 101 -11.53 -17.10 0.97
N PRO A 102 -11.75 -16.36 -0.13
CA PRO A 102 -12.41 -16.90 -1.31
C PRO A 102 -11.47 -17.86 -2.03
N ASP A 103 -11.99 -19.04 -2.37
CA ASP A 103 -11.25 -19.96 -3.22
C ASP A 103 -11.11 -19.41 -4.66
N LEU A 104 -10.21 -20.02 -5.43
CA LEU A 104 -9.88 -19.57 -6.77
C LEU A 104 -11.09 -19.67 -7.72
N GLN A 105 -11.93 -20.68 -7.52
CA GLN A 105 -13.11 -20.93 -8.36
C GLN A 105 -14.19 -19.86 -8.13
N GLU A 106 -14.45 -19.53 -6.88
CA GLU A 106 -15.34 -18.45 -6.46
C GLU A 106 -14.84 -17.10 -6.97
N TYR A 107 -13.54 -16.83 -6.85
CA TYR A 107 -12.94 -15.60 -7.36
C TYR A 107 -13.11 -15.45 -8.86
N ILE A 108 -12.76 -16.47 -9.64
CA ILE A 108 -12.87 -16.43 -11.10
C ILE A 108 -14.34 -16.33 -11.52
N ALA A 109 -15.26 -17.01 -10.83
CA ALA A 109 -16.69 -16.91 -11.12
C ALA A 109 -17.21 -15.47 -10.89
N ASP A 110 -16.87 -14.85 -9.75
CA ASP A 110 -17.24 -13.46 -9.45
C ASP A 110 -16.58 -12.48 -10.42
N MET A 111 -15.31 -12.71 -10.78
CA MET A 111 -14.57 -11.90 -11.75
C MET A 111 -15.21 -11.97 -13.14
N ASN A 112 -15.60 -13.15 -13.61
CA ASN A 112 -16.29 -13.33 -14.88
C ASN A 112 -17.64 -12.63 -14.90
N VAL A 113 -18.38 -12.64 -13.77
CA VAL A 113 -19.59 -11.83 -13.63
C VAL A 113 -19.23 -10.35 -13.80
N MET A 114 -18.22 -9.84 -13.10
CA MET A 114 -17.81 -8.44 -13.22
C MET A 114 -17.38 -8.06 -14.65
N MET A 115 -16.59 -8.88 -15.33
CA MET A 115 -16.20 -8.64 -16.73
C MET A 115 -17.42 -8.61 -17.65
N ALA A 116 -18.36 -9.56 -17.50
CA ALA A 116 -19.60 -9.57 -18.28
C ALA A 116 -20.44 -8.31 -18.04
N LEU A 117 -20.44 -7.76 -16.82
CA LEU A 117 -21.13 -6.51 -16.50
C LEU A 117 -20.48 -5.28 -17.16
N ILE A 118 -19.15 -5.23 -17.23
CA ILE A 118 -18.40 -4.12 -17.85
C ILE A 118 -18.63 -4.10 -19.37
N ILE A 119 -18.67 -5.27 -20.01
CA ILE A 119 -18.87 -5.41 -21.46
C ILE A 119 -20.33 -5.14 -21.86
N ASN A 120 -21.27 -5.26 -20.91
CA ASN A 120 -22.69 -5.04 -21.17
C ASN A 120 -22.98 -3.55 -21.44
N GLY A 121 -23.11 -3.20 -22.72
CA GLY A 121 -23.36 -1.83 -23.21
C GLY A 121 -24.49 -1.10 -22.49
N PRO A 122 -25.71 -1.66 -22.39
CA PRO A 122 -26.80 -1.07 -21.61
C PRO A 122 -26.46 -0.72 -20.15
N VAL A 123 -25.68 -1.57 -19.46
CA VAL A 123 -25.24 -1.31 -18.09
C VAL A 123 -24.30 -0.10 -18.09
N LEU A 124 -23.27 -0.16 -18.93
CA LEU A 124 -22.26 0.89 -19.05
C LEU A 124 -22.87 2.25 -19.43
N ASP A 125 -23.81 2.27 -20.37
CA ASP A 125 -24.49 3.49 -20.81
C ASP A 125 -25.41 4.06 -19.73
N SER A 126 -26.06 3.20 -18.93
CA SER A 126 -26.91 3.63 -17.82
C SER A 126 -26.12 4.17 -16.62
N THR A 127 -24.90 3.68 -16.39
CA THR A 127 -24.06 4.04 -15.24
C THR A 127 -23.10 5.20 -15.52
N LYS A 128 -22.93 5.60 -16.78
CA LYS A 128 -22.19 6.82 -17.14
C LYS A 128 -22.78 8.02 -16.38
N ASN A 129 -21.90 8.80 -15.74
CA ASN A 129 -22.21 10.00 -14.94
C ASN A 129 -22.91 11.16 -15.70
N ASN A 130 -23.39 10.93 -16.92
CA ASN A 130 -24.02 11.92 -17.79
C ASN A 130 -25.29 12.53 -17.17
N SER A 131 -26.00 11.82 -16.28
CA SER A 131 -27.16 12.36 -15.56
C SER A 131 -26.77 13.13 -14.30
N LEU A 132 -25.74 12.69 -13.56
CA LEU A 132 -25.34 13.29 -12.29
C LEU A 132 -24.66 14.65 -12.45
N GLN A 133 -23.84 14.83 -13.48
CA GLN A 133 -23.09 16.07 -13.73
C GLN A 133 -24.01 17.30 -13.95
N PRO A 134 -25.07 17.21 -14.77
CA PRO A 134 -26.08 18.27 -14.87
C PRO A 134 -26.78 18.58 -13.54
N HIS A 135 -27.11 17.55 -12.75
CA HIS A 135 -27.73 17.77 -11.43
C HIS A 135 -26.80 18.51 -10.46
N ILE A 136 -25.51 18.16 -10.42
CA ILE A 136 -24.51 18.87 -9.62
C ILE A 136 -24.35 20.31 -10.11
N SER A 137 -24.24 20.51 -11.43
CA SER A 137 -24.13 21.85 -12.03
C SER A 137 -25.33 22.74 -11.69
N MET A 138 -26.54 22.19 -11.79
CA MET A 138 -27.77 22.89 -11.43
C MET A 138 -27.82 23.18 -9.92
N HIS A 139 -27.42 22.23 -9.08
CA HIS A 139 -27.35 22.43 -7.63
C HIS A 139 -26.40 23.58 -7.27
N ILE A 140 -25.21 23.63 -7.87
CA ILE A 140 -24.25 24.73 -7.69
C ILE A 140 -24.92 26.06 -8.08
N LEU A 141 -25.49 26.15 -9.29
CA LEU A 141 -26.14 27.37 -9.77
C LEU A 141 -27.25 27.88 -8.83
N LEU A 142 -28.03 26.98 -8.25
CA LEU A 142 -29.19 27.34 -7.41
C LEU A 142 -28.83 27.55 -5.93
N ASN A 143 -27.76 26.94 -5.43
CA ASN A 143 -27.48 26.86 -4.00
C ASN A 143 -26.11 27.39 -3.57
N GLU A 144 -25.20 27.77 -4.48
CA GLU A 144 -23.87 28.30 -4.14
C GLU A 144 -23.94 29.43 -3.10
N MET A 145 -24.83 30.40 -3.28
CA MET A 145 -24.98 31.52 -2.34
C MET A 145 -25.49 31.07 -0.96
N LYS A 146 -26.31 30.02 -0.90
CA LYS A 146 -26.79 29.45 0.37
C LYS A 146 -25.68 28.68 1.08
N GLU A 147 -24.88 27.91 0.34
CA GLU A 147 -23.72 27.18 0.86
C GLU A 147 -22.66 28.15 1.38
N LEU A 148 -22.35 29.21 0.63
CA LEU A 148 -21.45 30.28 1.07
C LEU A 148 -21.95 30.97 2.34
N ALA A 149 -23.25 31.27 2.43
CA ALA A 149 -23.85 31.83 3.63
C ALA A 149 -23.79 30.84 4.82
N ALA A 150 -23.96 29.53 4.58
CA ALA A 150 -23.84 28.50 5.61
C ALA A 150 -22.39 28.35 6.11
N GLN A 151 -21.39 28.39 5.21
CA GLN A 151 -19.98 28.37 5.59
C GLN A 151 -19.62 29.59 6.45
N LYS A 152 -20.07 30.80 6.07
CA LYS A 152 -19.85 32.04 6.84
C LYS A 152 -20.50 32.03 8.23
N LYS A 153 -21.53 31.21 8.45
CA LYS A 153 -22.16 31.04 9.79
C LYS A 153 -21.33 30.20 10.74
N VAL A 154 -20.31 29.48 10.28
CA VAL A 154 -19.42 28.68 11.12
C VAL A 154 -18.11 29.44 11.30
N PRO A 155 -18.01 30.35 12.29
CA PRO A 155 -16.80 31.14 12.50
C PRO A 155 -15.61 30.22 12.83
N HIS A 156 -14.41 30.65 12.43
CA HIS A 156 -13.18 29.91 12.67
C HIS A 156 -13.18 28.49 12.06
N ARG A 157 -13.95 28.23 11.00
CA ARG A 157 -13.83 27.04 10.16
C ARG A 157 -13.71 27.46 8.69
N ASP A 158 -12.54 27.20 8.13
CA ASP A 158 -12.21 27.54 6.74
C ASP A 158 -11.11 26.59 6.23
N PHE A 159 -10.75 26.69 4.97
CA PHE A 159 -9.85 25.77 4.28
C PHE A 159 -8.51 25.54 5.01
N TYR A 160 -7.98 26.56 5.70
CA TYR A 160 -6.71 26.43 6.43
C TYR A 160 -6.80 25.58 7.71
N ASN A 161 -8.00 25.39 8.28
CA ASN A 161 -8.20 24.70 9.57
C ASN A 161 -9.11 23.46 9.53
N ILE A 162 -9.42 23.00 8.32
CA ILE A 162 -10.05 21.71 8.08
C ILE A 162 -8.95 20.64 7.96
N ARG A 163 -9.14 19.49 8.61
CA ARG A 163 -8.21 18.37 8.47
C ARG A 163 -8.26 17.81 7.07
N LYS A 164 -7.11 17.74 6.43
CA LYS A 164 -6.90 17.23 5.08
C LYS A 164 -5.95 16.06 5.19
N VAL A 165 -6.19 15.05 4.37
CA VAL A 165 -5.34 13.86 4.29
C VAL A 165 -4.93 13.71 2.84
N ASP A 166 -3.62 13.73 2.58
CA ASP A 166 -3.09 13.26 1.31
C ASP A 166 -3.03 11.72 1.37
N THR A 167 -3.92 11.07 0.63
CA THR A 167 -4.07 9.61 0.66
C THR A 167 -3.18 8.90 -0.35
N HIS A 168 -2.51 9.62 -1.27
CA HIS A 168 -1.76 9.02 -2.37
C HIS A 168 -0.41 9.68 -2.65
N ILE A 169 0.60 9.37 -1.84
CA ILE A 169 1.96 9.87 -2.00
C ILE A 169 3.02 8.80 -1.71
N HIS A 170 4.09 8.79 -2.51
CA HIS A 170 5.26 7.93 -2.27
C HIS A 170 6.24 8.62 -1.32
N ALA A 171 6.82 7.87 -0.38
CA ALA A 171 7.76 8.43 0.60
C ALA A 171 8.99 9.04 -0.07
N SER A 172 9.48 8.42 -1.15
CA SER A 172 10.61 8.92 -1.94
C SER A 172 10.34 10.28 -2.60
N SER A 173 9.07 10.64 -2.80
CA SER A 173 8.64 11.86 -3.48
C SER A 173 7.94 12.85 -2.56
N CYS A 174 7.92 12.62 -1.25
CA CYS A 174 7.14 13.47 -0.33
C CYS A 174 7.78 14.84 -0.06
N MET A 175 9.07 14.97 -0.37
CA MET A 175 9.85 16.18 -0.17
C MET A 175 9.85 17.06 -1.42
N ASN A 176 9.85 18.38 -1.23
CA ASN A 176 10.06 19.32 -2.32
C ASN A 176 11.51 19.22 -2.84
N GLN A 177 11.71 19.32 -4.16
CA GLN A 177 13.03 19.32 -4.81
C GLN A 177 14.00 20.36 -4.20
N LYS A 178 13.51 21.55 -3.86
CA LYS A 178 14.32 22.60 -3.19
C LYS A 178 14.76 22.17 -1.78
N HIS A 179 13.90 21.44 -1.08
CA HIS A 179 14.20 20.92 0.26
C HIS A 179 15.27 19.82 0.17
N LEU A 180 15.10 18.85 -0.73
CA LEU A 180 16.08 17.81 -1.01
C LEU A 180 17.44 18.38 -1.41
N LEU A 181 17.47 19.34 -2.35
CA LEU A 181 18.71 20.00 -2.77
C LEU A 181 19.43 20.68 -1.58
N ARG A 182 18.68 21.42 -0.76
CA ARG A 182 19.22 22.07 0.44
C ARG A 182 19.76 21.05 1.43
N PHE A 183 19.10 19.90 1.56
CA PHE A 183 19.57 18.82 2.42
C PHE A 183 20.89 18.23 1.90
N ILE A 184 20.98 17.87 0.61
CA ILE A 184 22.20 17.34 -0.01
C ILE A 184 23.37 18.33 0.19
N LYS A 185 23.18 19.61 -0.12
CA LYS A 185 24.20 20.65 0.08
C LYS A 185 24.64 20.76 1.55
N ARG A 186 23.72 20.57 2.50
CA ARG A 186 24.02 20.60 3.95
C ARG A 186 24.80 19.36 4.37
N ALA A 187 24.43 18.18 3.87
CA ALA A 187 25.10 16.92 4.13
C ALA A 187 26.55 16.95 3.62
N MET A 188 26.78 17.42 2.39
CA MET A 188 28.14 17.57 1.83
C MET A 188 29.03 18.49 2.67
N LYS A 189 28.49 19.57 3.22
CA LYS A 189 29.25 20.50 4.08
C LYS A 189 29.54 19.92 5.47
N LYS A 190 28.60 19.16 6.03
CA LYS A 190 28.68 18.68 7.42
C LYS A 190 29.39 17.33 7.55
N TYR A 191 29.25 16.46 6.56
CA TYR A 191 29.74 15.08 6.59
C TYR A 191 30.52 14.69 5.30
N PRO A 192 31.52 15.47 4.87
CA PRO A 192 32.21 15.22 3.60
C PRO A 192 32.99 13.89 3.56
N LYS A 193 33.48 13.42 4.71
CA LYS A 193 34.31 12.21 4.85
C LYS A 193 33.52 10.97 5.27
N GLU A 194 32.20 11.06 5.37
CA GLU A 194 31.36 9.90 5.71
C GLU A 194 31.38 8.93 4.53
N ILE A 195 31.65 7.65 4.78
CA ILE A 195 31.63 6.60 3.77
C ILE A 195 30.17 6.27 3.48
N VAL A 196 29.72 6.52 2.24
CA VAL A 196 28.29 6.45 1.86
C VAL A 196 27.99 5.38 0.82
N HIS A 197 29.01 4.91 0.11
CA HIS A 197 28.88 3.91 -0.94
C HIS A 197 30.11 3.01 -0.92
N VAL A 198 29.95 1.74 -1.31
CA VAL A 198 31.06 0.79 -1.47
C VAL A 198 30.99 0.25 -2.88
N GLU A 199 32.06 0.46 -3.63
CA GLU A 199 32.21 -0.06 -4.99
C GLU A 199 33.46 -0.95 -5.03
N ARG A 200 33.30 -2.23 -5.41
CA ARG A 200 34.40 -3.21 -5.52
C ARG A 200 35.26 -3.29 -4.24
N ASP A 201 34.62 -3.41 -3.09
CA ASP A 201 35.23 -3.46 -1.75
C ASP A 201 36.01 -2.19 -1.32
N LYS A 202 35.94 -1.11 -2.10
CA LYS A 202 36.47 0.20 -1.72
C LYS A 202 35.34 1.11 -1.27
N GLY A 203 35.38 1.52 -0.01
CA GLY A 203 34.50 2.55 0.52
C GLY A 203 34.78 3.91 -0.12
N GLN A 204 33.75 4.54 -0.68
CA GLN A 204 33.77 5.90 -1.20
C GLN A 204 33.10 6.84 -0.19
N THR A 205 33.80 7.92 0.11
CA THR A 205 33.27 9.03 0.92
C THR A 205 32.27 9.87 0.13
N LEU A 206 31.42 10.63 0.82
CA LEU A 206 30.45 11.50 0.17
C LEU A 206 31.12 12.47 -0.80
N ILE A 207 32.28 13.03 -0.46
CA ILE A 207 33.01 13.92 -1.37
C ILE A 207 33.55 13.17 -2.60
N GLU A 208 34.11 11.96 -2.43
CA GLU A 208 34.62 11.15 -3.54
C GLU A 208 33.51 10.73 -4.51
N VAL A 209 32.30 10.44 -4.01
CA VAL A 209 31.13 10.17 -4.86
C VAL A 209 30.81 11.37 -5.74
N PHE A 210 30.75 12.58 -5.16
CA PHE A 210 30.48 13.80 -5.94
C PHE A 210 31.62 14.16 -6.91
N GLU A 211 32.88 13.94 -6.51
CA GLU A 211 34.05 14.10 -7.38
C GLU A 211 34.02 13.11 -8.56
N SER A 212 33.62 11.85 -8.34
CA SER A 212 33.49 10.85 -9.40
C SER A 212 32.43 11.21 -10.44
N MET A 213 31.39 11.93 -10.03
CA MET A 213 30.34 12.45 -10.91
C MET A 213 30.72 13.80 -11.56
N ASN A 214 31.92 14.32 -11.26
CA ASN A 214 32.38 15.64 -11.70
C ASN A 214 31.41 16.78 -11.31
N LEU A 215 30.84 16.70 -10.11
CA LEU A 215 29.86 17.66 -9.59
C LEU A 215 30.35 18.31 -8.29
N THR A 216 30.28 19.64 -8.22
CA THR A 216 30.52 20.35 -6.97
C THR A 216 29.21 20.73 -6.26
N ALA A 217 29.31 21.06 -4.96
CA ALA A 217 28.17 21.57 -4.19
C ALA A 217 27.59 22.89 -4.75
N PHE A 218 28.40 23.63 -5.52
CA PHE A 218 27.98 24.86 -6.20
C PHE A 218 27.19 24.55 -7.47
N ASP A 219 27.61 23.53 -8.22
CA ASP A 219 26.99 23.14 -9.50
C ASP A 219 25.63 22.46 -9.30
N LEU A 220 25.39 21.86 -8.14
CA LEU A 220 24.09 21.30 -7.78
C LEU A 220 23.00 22.39 -7.77
N SER A 221 22.10 22.33 -8.74
CA SER A 221 20.87 23.10 -8.83
C SER A 221 19.64 22.18 -8.84
N VAL A 222 18.45 22.76 -8.75
CA VAL A 222 17.21 22.01 -8.95
C VAL A 222 17.19 21.39 -10.35
N ASP A 223 17.72 22.12 -11.33
CA ASP A 223 17.77 21.66 -12.72
C ASP A 223 18.74 20.50 -12.92
N THR A 224 19.89 20.48 -12.23
CA THR A 224 20.83 19.36 -12.32
C THR A 224 20.34 18.09 -11.64
N LEU A 225 19.38 18.19 -10.70
CA LEU A 225 18.80 17.00 -10.07
C LEU A 225 17.91 16.19 -11.04
N ASP A 226 17.55 16.74 -12.21
CA ASP A 226 16.71 16.11 -13.24
C ASP A 226 15.36 15.59 -12.72
N MET A 227 14.75 16.36 -11.81
CA MET A 227 13.45 16.05 -11.18
C MET A 227 12.29 16.75 -11.90
N HIS A 228 12.45 17.24 -13.14
CA HIS A 228 11.43 18.03 -13.82
C HIS A 228 10.17 17.20 -14.11
N ALA A 229 9.00 17.83 -13.94
CA ALA A 229 7.73 17.24 -14.33
C ALA A 229 7.65 17.13 -15.86
N ASP A 230 7.55 15.91 -16.39
CA ASP A 230 7.41 15.64 -17.82
C ASP A 230 6.03 15.01 -18.12
N ARG A 231 5.51 15.19 -19.34
CA ARG A 231 4.17 14.68 -19.73
C ARG A 231 4.08 13.15 -19.65
N ASN A 232 5.21 12.44 -19.73
CA ASN A 232 5.28 10.98 -19.62
C ASN A 232 5.44 10.46 -18.16
N THR A 233 5.23 11.31 -17.15
CA THR A 233 5.30 10.91 -15.72
C THR A 233 4.02 10.24 -15.24
N PHE A 234 2.88 10.59 -15.83
CA PHE A 234 1.62 9.89 -15.58
C PHE A 234 1.67 8.50 -16.22
N HIS A 235 1.24 7.48 -15.47
CA HIS A 235 1.15 6.06 -15.87
C HIS A 235 2.42 5.20 -15.82
N ARG A 236 3.62 5.77 -15.61
CA ARG A 236 4.89 5.01 -15.71
C ARG A 236 5.68 4.95 -14.40
N PHE A 237 5.49 3.92 -13.58
CA PHE A 237 6.21 3.75 -12.31
C PHE A 237 7.73 3.56 -12.49
N ASP A 238 8.16 2.95 -13.60
CA ASP A 238 9.56 2.81 -14.00
C ASP A 238 10.22 4.16 -14.35
N LYS A 239 9.55 5.01 -15.13
CA LYS A 239 10.00 6.38 -15.42
C LYS A 239 9.87 7.32 -14.21
N PHE A 240 8.92 7.09 -13.31
CA PHE A 240 8.84 7.77 -12.02
C PHE A 240 10.06 7.44 -11.15
N ASN A 241 10.45 6.17 -11.04
CA ASN A 241 11.66 5.78 -10.31
C ASN A 241 12.96 6.31 -10.94
N ALA A 242 13.02 6.36 -12.28
CA ALA A 242 14.12 7.01 -13.00
C ALA A 242 14.17 8.54 -12.77
N LYS A 243 13.00 9.18 -12.57
CA LYS A 243 12.86 10.61 -12.24
C LYS A 243 13.14 10.97 -10.79
N TYR A 244 13.37 10.00 -9.90
CA TYR A 244 13.97 10.22 -8.56
C TYR A 244 15.41 9.73 -8.50
N ASN A 245 16.04 9.55 -9.67
CA ASN A 245 17.45 9.31 -9.79
C ASN A 245 18.16 10.66 -9.96
N PRO A 246 18.73 11.26 -8.89
CA PRO A 246 19.40 12.55 -9.03
C PRO A 246 20.47 12.41 -10.11
N ILE A 247 20.42 13.27 -11.14
CA ILE A 247 21.41 13.34 -12.23
C ILE A 247 21.36 12.13 -13.20
N GLY A 248 20.37 11.22 -13.08
CA GLY A 248 20.35 9.97 -13.83
C GLY A 248 21.32 8.92 -13.28
N GLU A 249 21.99 9.20 -12.16
CA GLU A 249 22.98 8.34 -11.51
C GLU A 249 22.37 7.60 -10.32
N SER A 250 22.32 6.26 -10.44
CA SER A 250 21.71 5.34 -9.45
C SER A 250 22.20 5.53 -8.01
N ILE A 251 23.42 6.05 -7.87
CA ILE A 251 24.16 6.18 -6.62
C ILE A 251 23.58 7.27 -5.70
N LEU A 252 23.20 8.45 -6.21
CA LEU A 252 22.66 9.51 -5.34
C LEU A 252 21.26 9.17 -4.82
N ARG A 253 20.45 8.49 -5.64
CA ARG A 253 19.15 7.95 -5.21
C ARG A 253 19.33 6.94 -4.11
N GLU A 254 20.31 6.05 -4.27
CA GLU A 254 20.66 5.06 -3.28
C GLU A 254 21.07 5.68 -1.95
N ILE A 255 21.93 6.71 -1.98
CA ILE A 255 22.44 7.36 -0.76
C ILE A 255 21.34 8.15 -0.03
N PHE A 256 20.54 8.94 -0.74
CA PHE A 256 19.63 9.93 -0.12
C PHE A 256 18.16 9.50 -0.03
N ILE A 257 17.69 8.58 -0.88
CA ILE A 257 16.26 8.30 -1.09
C ILE A 257 15.89 6.82 -0.86
N LYS A 258 16.87 5.91 -0.71
CA LYS A 258 16.61 4.52 -0.31
C LYS A 258 16.68 4.31 1.21
N THR A 259 15.88 3.37 1.69
CA THR A 259 15.89 2.87 3.08
C THR A 259 17.02 1.88 3.33
N ASP A 260 17.30 1.01 2.34
CA ASP A 260 18.38 0.03 2.37
C ASP A 260 19.56 0.50 1.51
N ASN A 261 20.67 0.87 2.16
CA ASN A 261 21.94 1.28 1.57
C ASN A 261 23.09 1.09 2.58
N TYR A 262 24.33 1.40 2.20
CA TYR A 262 25.50 1.22 3.06
C TYR A 262 25.44 1.97 4.41
N ILE A 263 24.79 3.13 4.46
CA ILE A 263 24.58 3.93 5.68
C ILE A 263 23.23 3.64 6.36
N GLU A 264 22.61 2.51 6.01
CA GLU A 264 21.33 2.04 6.55
C GLU A 264 20.22 3.10 6.46
N GLY A 265 20.15 3.82 5.34
CA GLY A 265 19.08 4.80 5.06
C GLY A 265 19.08 6.03 5.98
N LYS A 266 20.18 6.33 6.66
CA LYS A 266 20.33 7.46 7.61
C LYS A 266 19.87 8.80 7.03
N TYR A 267 20.28 9.13 5.81
CA TYR A 267 19.89 10.39 5.18
C TYR A 267 18.42 10.43 4.80
N PHE A 268 17.88 9.33 4.26
CA PHE A 268 16.46 9.26 3.94
C PHE A 268 15.60 9.40 5.20
N GLY A 269 15.94 8.70 6.28
CA GLY A 269 15.28 8.84 7.58
C GLY A 269 15.31 10.27 8.12
N HIS A 270 16.44 10.96 7.98
CA HIS A 270 16.56 12.37 8.38
C HIS A 270 15.68 13.31 7.55
N ILE A 271 15.64 13.13 6.23
CA ILE A 271 14.81 13.97 5.35
C ILE A 271 13.32 13.78 5.68
N ILE A 272 12.88 12.53 5.84
CA ILE A 272 11.49 12.24 6.21
C ILE A 272 11.15 12.87 7.56
N LYS A 273 12.07 12.90 8.53
CA LYS A 273 11.85 13.58 9.81
C LYS A 273 11.74 15.10 9.68
N GLU A 274 12.50 15.73 8.78
CA GLU A 274 12.29 17.16 8.46
C GLU A 274 10.89 17.38 7.86
N VAL A 275 10.43 16.52 6.94
CA VAL A 275 9.06 16.59 6.39
C VAL A 275 7.99 16.35 7.46
N MET A 276 8.19 15.39 8.35
CA MET A 276 7.28 15.10 9.46
C MET A 276 7.17 16.28 10.43
N ALA A 277 8.27 16.97 10.72
CA ALA A 277 8.26 18.15 11.57
C ALA A 277 7.41 19.28 10.94
N ASP A 278 7.57 19.52 9.64
CA ASP A 278 6.76 20.51 8.90
C ASP A 278 5.25 20.15 8.91
N LEU A 279 4.92 18.85 8.83
CA LEU A 279 3.55 18.34 8.92
C LEU A 279 2.95 18.47 10.33
N GLU A 280 3.77 18.31 11.38
CA GLU A 280 3.33 18.49 12.77
C GLU A 280 3.09 19.96 13.12
N GLU A 281 3.89 20.87 12.58
CA GLU A 281 3.62 22.31 12.64
C GLU A 281 2.31 22.65 11.90
N SER A 282 2.08 21.99 10.76
CA SER A 282 0.85 22.07 9.97
C SER A 282 -0.27 21.18 10.54
N LYS A 283 -0.80 21.51 11.74
CA LYS A 283 -1.82 20.75 12.52
C LYS A 283 -2.94 20.05 11.74
N TYR A 284 -3.35 20.59 10.60
CA TYR A 284 -4.49 20.11 9.82
C TYR A 284 -4.10 19.25 8.60
N GLN A 285 -2.82 19.04 8.34
CA GLN A 285 -2.35 18.21 7.23
C GLN A 285 -1.92 16.84 7.74
N ASN A 286 -2.40 15.79 7.10
CA ASN A 286 -2.04 14.41 7.38
C ASN A 286 -1.70 13.73 6.07
N VAL A 287 -0.90 12.67 6.12
CA VAL A 287 -0.36 12.04 4.93
C VAL A 287 -0.28 10.53 5.09
N GLU A 288 -0.65 9.81 4.03
CA GLU A 288 -0.47 8.37 3.87
C GLU A 288 0.71 8.10 2.91
N LEU A 289 1.90 7.91 3.48
CA LEU A 289 3.15 7.71 2.73
C LEU A 289 3.32 6.24 2.33
N ARG A 290 3.81 5.98 1.11
CA ARG A 290 4.12 4.62 0.62
C ARG A 290 5.61 4.28 0.69
N LEU A 291 5.92 3.11 1.23
CA LEU A 291 7.26 2.49 1.24
C LEU A 291 7.24 1.19 0.46
N SER A 292 8.28 0.93 -0.34
CA SER A 292 8.35 -0.27 -1.18
C SER A 292 8.85 -1.49 -0.43
N ILE A 293 8.20 -2.62 -0.66
CA ILE A 293 8.78 -3.97 -0.51
C ILE A 293 8.65 -4.67 -1.85
N TYR A 294 9.75 -5.25 -2.31
CA TYR A 294 9.85 -5.83 -3.65
C TYR A 294 9.58 -7.33 -3.65
N GLY A 295 9.71 -8.00 -2.49
CA GLY A 295 9.49 -9.45 -2.39
C GLY A 295 10.62 -10.28 -2.98
N ARG A 296 11.83 -9.71 -3.07
CA ARG A 296 13.02 -10.43 -3.59
C ARG A 296 13.67 -11.32 -2.55
N SER A 297 13.49 -10.99 -1.28
CA SER A 297 14.06 -11.72 -0.16
C SER A 297 13.23 -11.46 1.10
N ARG A 298 13.24 -12.41 2.04
CA ARG A 298 12.48 -12.35 3.30
C ARG A 298 12.98 -11.26 4.25
N ASP A 299 14.27 -10.92 4.16
CA ASP A 299 14.94 -9.91 5.00
C ASP A 299 14.54 -8.46 4.67
N GLU A 300 13.83 -8.22 3.55
CA GLU A 300 13.40 -6.86 3.17
C GLU A 300 12.51 -6.23 4.23
N TRP A 301 11.62 -7.01 4.87
CA TRP A 301 10.77 -6.53 5.96
C TRP A 301 11.57 -6.12 7.20
N ASP A 302 12.53 -6.96 7.60
CA ASP A 302 13.37 -6.70 8.78
C ASP A 302 14.26 -5.48 8.57
N LYS A 303 14.86 -5.34 7.39
CA LYS A 303 15.65 -4.15 7.02
C LYS A 303 14.81 -2.88 7.06
N LEU A 304 13.59 -2.93 6.50
CA LEU A 304 12.70 -1.77 6.49
C LEU A 304 12.24 -1.39 7.91
N ALA A 305 11.89 -2.39 8.73
CA ALA A 305 11.48 -2.18 10.10
C ALA A 305 12.63 -1.64 10.97
N LEU A 306 13.83 -2.20 10.81
CA LEU A 306 15.05 -1.72 11.46
C LEU A 306 15.31 -0.26 11.10
N TRP A 307 15.21 0.12 9.83
CA TRP A 307 15.34 1.51 9.40
C TRP A 307 14.33 2.43 10.10
N ALA A 308 13.05 2.04 10.14
CA ALA A 308 11.99 2.85 10.74
C ALA A 308 12.18 3.05 12.25
N VAL A 309 12.54 1.97 12.97
CA VAL A 309 12.74 1.98 14.43
C VAL A 309 14.06 2.67 14.81
N LYS A 310 15.17 2.32 14.16
CA LYS A 310 16.51 2.87 14.43
C LYS A 310 16.54 4.39 14.26
N HIS A 311 15.96 4.90 13.18
CA HIS A 311 15.93 6.34 12.91
C HIS A 311 14.74 7.05 13.58
N ARG A 312 13.85 6.31 14.22
CA ARG A 312 12.61 6.80 14.85
C ARG A 312 11.78 7.63 13.88
N VAL A 313 11.44 7.05 12.73
CA VAL A 313 10.68 7.71 11.67
C VAL A 313 9.18 7.57 11.96
N TYR A 314 8.66 8.49 12.78
CA TYR A 314 7.27 8.48 13.22
C TYR A 314 6.73 9.90 13.35
N SER A 315 5.45 10.06 13.02
CA SER A 315 4.65 11.25 13.30
C SER A 315 3.20 10.87 13.54
N LYS A 316 2.48 11.66 14.33
CA LYS A 316 1.03 11.47 14.55
C LYS A 316 0.23 11.73 13.27
N ASN A 317 0.74 12.58 12.38
CA ASN A 317 0.09 13.01 11.15
C ASN A 317 0.39 12.09 9.96
N VAL A 318 1.23 11.07 10.15
CA VAL A 318 1.68 10.17 9.08
C VAL A 318 1.27 8.73 9.34
N ARG A 319 0.82 8.05 8.29
CA ARG A 319 0.63 6.59 8.24
C ARG A 319 1.35 5.99 7.04
N TRP A 320 1.72 4.72 7.18
CA TRP A 320 2.48 4.01 6.16
C TRP A 320 1.59 3.03 5.40
N LEU A 321 1.67 3.05 4.08
CA LEU A 321 1.25 1.95 3.22
C LEU A 321 2.48 1.25 2.67
N VAL A 322 2.42 -0.06 2.55
CA VAL A 322 3.48 -0.85 1.91
C VAL A 322 3.10 -1.08 0.47
N GLN A 323 3.89 -0.53 -0.44
CA GLN A 323 3.69 -0.74 -1.88
C GLN A 323 4.50 -1.95 -2.35
N VAL A 324 3.88 -2.82 -3.14
CA VAL A 324 4.49 -4.02 -3.73
C VAL A 324 4.50 -3.86 -5.25
N PRO A 325 5.66 -3.55 -5.84
CA PRO A 325 5.79 -3.43 -7.29
C PRO A 325 5.61 -4.78 -8.01
N ARG A 326 4.82 -4.83 -9.09
CA ARG A 326 4.54 -6.07 -9.86
C ARG A 326 5.62 -6.35 -10.92
N LEU A 327 6.86 -6.53 -10.47
CA LEU A 327 8.05 -6.68 -11.33
C LEU A 327 8.64 -8.10 -11.29
N PHE A 328 7.79 -9.13 -11.17
CA PHE A 328 8.24 -10.53 -11.08
C PHE A 328 9.08 -10.93 -12.29
N ASP A 329 8.64 -10.59 -13.50
CA ASP A 329 9.37 -10.80 -14.76
C ASP A 329 10.82 -10.32 -14.70
N VAL A 330 11.05 -9.12 -14.15
CA VAL A 330 12.39 -8.54 -14.01
C VAL A 330 13.24 -9.33 -13.02
N TYR A 331 12.66 -9.79 -11.92
CA TYR A 331 13.37 -10.55 -10.88
C TYR A 331 13.66 -11.99 -11.30
N HIS A 332 12.72 -12.61 -12.00
CA HIS A 332 12.85 -13.94 -12.57
C HIS A 332 13.92 -13.97 -13.67
N THR A 333 13.91 -13.00 -14.60
CA THR A 333 14.94 -12.86 -15.64
C THR A 333 16.34 -12.68 -15.03
N LYS A 334 16.44 -11.97 -13.90
CA LYS A 334 17.70 -11.78 -13.15
C LYS A 334 18.07 -12.98 -12.26
N LYS A 335 17.28 -14.05 -12.26
CA LYS A 335 17.44 -15.25 -11.42
C LYS A 335 17.50 -14.93 -9.93
N GLN A 336 16.80 -13.87 -9.52
CA GLN A 336 16.64 -13.50 -8.11
C GLN A 336 15.49 -14.25 -7.46
N LEU A 337 14.50 -14.65 -8.26
CA LEU A 337 13.35 -15.46 -7.86
C LEU A 337 13.19 -16.61 -8.86
N TYR A 338 12.78 -17.79 -8.38
CA TYR A 338 12.56 -18.97 -9.20
C TYR A 338 11.11 -19.11 -9.67
N ASN A 339 10.14 -18.79 -8.82
CA ASN A 339 8.73 -18.85 -9.16
C ASN A 339 7.94 -17.76 -8.42
N PHE A 340 6.69 -17.55 -8.82
CA PHE A 340 5.85 -16.52 -8.21
C PHE A 340 5.56 -16.77 -6.73
N GLN A 341 5.48 -18.04 -6.30
CA GLN A 341 5.30 -18.38 -4.89
C GLN A 341 6.42 -17.84 -4.02
N GLU A 342 7.68 -17.87 -4.47
CA GLU A 342 8.81 -17.31 -3.72
C GLU A 342 8.62 -15.81 -3.45
N MET A 343 8.12 -15.05 -4.44
CA MET A 343 7.77 -13.63 -4.27
C MET A 343 6.72 -13.45 -3.17
N LEU A 344 5.64 -14.24 -3.23
CA LEU A 344 4.55 -14.18 -2.24
C LEU A 344 5.04 -14.59 -0.84
N GLU A 345 5.87 -15.61 -0.73
CA GLU A 345 6.50 -16.03 0.52
C GLU A 345 7.36 -14.90 1.11
N ASN A 346 8.17 -14.23 0.29
CA ASN A 346 8.99 -13.11 0.73
C ASN A 346 8.16 -11.92 1.24
N VAL A 347 6.96 -11.70 0.67
CA VAL A 347 6.05 -10.63 1.09
C VAL A 347 5.25 -11.00 2.33
N PHE A 348 4.67 -12.19 2.39
CA PHE A 348 3.70 -12.55 3.43
C PHE A 348 4.29 -13.36 4.58
N MET A 349 5.25 -14.26 4.35
CA MET A 349 5.78 -15.14 5.40
C MET A 349 6.27 -14.37 6.63
N PRO A 350 7.09 -13.29 6.51
CA PRO A 350 7.55 -12.53 7.67
C PRO A 350 6.41 -11.90 8.47
N LEU A 351 5.30 -11.54 7.81
CA LEU A 351 4.12 -10.97 8.45
C LEU A 351 3.33 -11.98 9.26
N PHE A 352 3.30 -13.24 8.83
CA PHE A 352 2.69 -14.33 9.59
C PHE A 352 3.58 -14.72 10.77
N GLU A 353 4.89 -14.83 10.56
CA GLU A 353 5.87 -15.15 11.61
C GLU A 353 5.80 -14.14 12.76
N VAL A 354 5.85 -12.84 12.47
CA VAL A 354 5.74 -11.78 13.49
C VAL A 354 4.37 -11.69 14.15
N THR A 355 3.30 -12.12 13.45
CA THR A 355 1.95 -12.15 14.03
C THR A 355 1.79 -13.31 15.03
N ILE A 356 2.41 -14.46 14.75
CA ILE A 356 2.40 -15.64 15.62
C ILE A 356 3.37 -15.47 16.79
N ASN A 357 4.57 -14.95 16.53
CA ASN A 357 5.60 -14.71 17.52
C ASN A 357 6.19 -13.30 17.34
N PRO A 358 5.65 -12.28 18.03
CA PRO A 358 6.18 -10.92 17.96
C PRO A 358 7.66 -10.80 18.33
N SER A 359 8.18 -11.70 19.17
CA SER A 359 9.60 -11.70 19.58
C SER A 359 10.55 -12.21 18.49
N SER A 360 10.06 -12.85 17.41
CA SER A 360 10.94 -13.27 16.31
C SER A 360 11.39 -12.10 15.44
N HIS A 361 10.54 -11.09 15.28
CA HIS A 361 10.83 -9.84 14.55
C HIS A 361 10.33 -8.62 15.36
N PRO A 362 11.04 -8.22 16.43
CA PRO A 362 10.54 -7.21 17.37
C PRO A 362 10.38 -5.83 16.72
N GLU A 363 11.33 -5.40 15.90
CA GLU A 363 11.25 -4.13 15.17
C GLU A 363 10.10 -4.14 14.17
N LEU A 364 9.88 -5.27 13.49
CA LEU A 364 8.80 -5.43 12.52
C LEU A 364 7.44 -5.35 13.22
N HIS A 365 7.29 -5.97 14.40
CA HIS A 365 6.07 -5.85 15.17
C HIS A 365 5.72 -4.39 15.48
N LEU A 366 6.71 -3.60 15.93
CA LEU A 366 6.53 -2.17 16.24
C LEU A 366 6.21 -1.34 14.99
N PHE A 367 6.91 -1.60 13.89
CA PHE A 367 6.67 -0.93 12.62
C PHE A 367 5.25 -1.18 12.10
N LEU A 368 4.77 -2.43 12.16
CA LEU A 368 3.45 -2.83 11.66
C LEU A 368 2.29 -2.18 12.42
N GLN A 369 2.49 -1.72 13.67
CA GLN A 369 1.45 -0.94 14.38
C GLN A 369 1.11 0.40 13.69
N HIS A 370 1.96 0.86 12.76
CA HIS A 370 1.84 2.12 12.03
C HIS A 370 1.54 1.94 10.54
N VAL A 371 1.62 0.70 10.07
CA VAL A 371 1.29 0.33 8.70
C VAL A 371 -0.21 0.05 8.62
N VAL A 372 -0.89 0.72 7.70
CA VAL A 372 -2.35 0.68 7.57
C VAL A 372 -2.84 -0.12 6.37
N GLY A 373 -1.95 -0.45 5.43
CA GLY A 373 -2.39 -1.08 4.20
C GLY A 373 -1.31 -1.47 3.22
N PHE A 374 -1.76 -2.17 2.18
CA PHE A 374 -0.96 -2.56 1.03
C PHE A 374 -1.43 -1.84 -0.23
N ASP A 375 -0.46 -1.46 -1.07
CA ASP A 375 -0.69 -0.95 -2.41
C ASP A 375 0.06 -1.83 -3.41
N SER A 376 -0.55 -2.14 -4.55
CA SER A 376 0.14 -2.88 -5.63
C SER A 376 0.33 -1.92 -6.79
N VAL A 377 1.55 -1.80 -7.28
CA VAL A 377 1.93 -0.76 -8.25
C VAL A 377 2.69 -1.35 -9.43
N ASP A 378 2.38 -0.93 -10.66
CA ASP A 378 3.24 -1.08 -11.83
C ASP A 378 2.83 -0.07 -12.92
N ASP A 379 3.48 -0.13 -14.08
CA ASP A 379 3.07 0.53 -15.31
C ASP A 379 1.80 -0.10 -15.88
N GLU A 380 0.66 0.47 -15.49
CA GLU A 380 -0.68 0.07 -15.95
C GLU A 380 -0.90 0.31 -17.47
N SER A 381 0.06 0.88 -18.20
CA SER A 381 -0.03 1.02 -19.66
C SER A 381 0.49 -0.18 -20.44
N LYS A 382 1.16 -1.14 -19.77
CA LYS A 382 1.68 -2.35 -20.41
C LYS A 382 0.51 -3.29 -20.74
N PRO A 383 0.42 -3.77 -22.00
CA PRO A 383 -0.61 -4.74 -22.35
C PRO A 383 -0.36 -6.08 -21.66
N GLU A 384 -1.39 -6.65 -21.06
CA GLU A 384 -1.35 -8.00 -20.51
C GLU A 384 -1.67 -9.03 -21.59
N GLN A 385 -0.85 -10.08 -21.69
CA GLN A 385 -1.02 -11.11 -22.73
C GLN A 385 -1.97 -12.24 -22.32
N HIS A 386 -2.16 -12.46 -21.01
CA HIS A 386 -2.86 -13.63 -20.46
C HIS A 386 -4.06 -13.21 -19.62
N ILE A 387 -5.20 -13.87 -19.83
CA ILE A 387 -6.38 -13.74 -18.98
C ILE A 387 -6.27 -14.76 -17.85
N PHE A 388 -6.39 -14.31 -16.62
CA PHE A 388 -6.41 -15.20 -15.46
C PHE A 388 -7.68 -16.06 -15.45
N ASN A 389 -7.49 -17.38 -15.38
CA ASN A 389 -8.56 -18.37 -15.41
C ASN A 389 -8.17 -19.62 -14.58
N LEU A 390 -9.02 -20.63 -14.55
CA LEU A 390 -8.79 -21.85 -13.76
C LEU A 390 -7.65 -22.71 -14.28
N ASP A 391 -7.30 -22.55 -15.56
CA ASP A 391 -6.20 -23.27 -16.21
C ASP A 391 -4.85 -22.55 -16.02
N SER A 392 -4.86 -21.36 -15.42
CA SER A 392 -3.65 -20.60 -15.13
C SER A 392 -2.78 -21.35 -14.13
N PRO A 393 -1.44 -21.36 -14.31
CA PRO A 393 -0.57 -22.14 -13.44
C PRO A 393 -0.59 -21.58 -12.01
N LEU A 394 -0.52 -22.47 -11.04
CA LEU A 394 -0.41 -22.12 -9.62
C LEU A 394 0.93 -21.39 -9.35
N PRO A 395 1.03 -20.57 -8.28
CA PRO A 395 2.22 -19.75 -8.01
C PRO A 395 3.52 -20.54 -7.91
N ALA A 396 3.48 -21.78 -7.42
CA ALA A 396 4.64 -22.68 -7.37
C ALA A 396 5.15 -23.10 -8.75
N ASN A 397 4.24 -23.16 -9.73
CA ASN A 397 4.48 -23.63 -11.09
C ASN A 397 4.63 -22.48 -12.09
N TRP A 398 4.40 -21.22 -11.67
CA TRP A 398 4.63 -20.05 -12.52
C TRP A 398 6.13 -19.77 -12.61
N THR A 399 6.77 -20.38 -13.61
CA THR A 399 8.19 -20.23 -13.95
C THR A 399 8.40 -19.63 -15.34
N GLU A 400 7.33 -19.12 -15.96
CA GLU A 400 7.40 -18.47 -17.26
C GLU A 400 8.12 -17.10 -17.14
N GLU A 401 8.74 -16.66 -18.23
CA GLU A 401 9.41 -15.34 -18.29
C GLU A 401 8.39 -14.17 -18.29
N ASP A 402 7.16 -14.43 -18.73
CA ASP A 402 6.09 -13.45 -18.74
C ASP A 402 5.60 -13.11 -17.33
N ASN A 403 5.33 -11.81 -17.11
CA ASN A 403 4.76 -11.33 -15.86
C ASN A 403 3.32 -11.87 -15.69
N PRO A 404 2.93 -12.36 -14.49
CA PRO A 404 1.55 -12.70 -14.23
C PRO A 404 0.60 -11.51 -14.46
N PRO A 405 -0.63 -11.74 -14.93
CA PRO A 405 -1.58 -10.66 -15.15
C PRO A 405 -2.02 -10.01 -13.83
N TYR A 406 -2.49 -8.77 -13.88
CA TYR A 406 -2.85 -7.98 -12.70
C TYR A 406 -3.88 -8.69 -11.82
N SER A 407 -4.88 -9.30 -12.44
CA SER A 407 -5.90 -10.12 -11.76
C SER A 407 -5.32 -11.29 -10.95
N TYR A 408 -4.22 -11.88 -11.42
CA TYR A 408 -3.49 -12.94 -10.72
C TYR A 408 -2.82 -12.38 -9.45
N TYR A 409 -2.08 -11.28 -9.58
CA TYR A 409 -1.50 -10.58 -8.42
C TYR A 409 -2.58 -10.20 -7.40
N LEU A 410 -3.70 -9.63 -7.87
CA LEU A 410 -4.79 -9.20 -7.01
C LEU A 410 -5.36 -10.36 -6.19
N TYR A 411 -5.62 -11.51 -6.81
CA TYR A 411 -6.17 -12.67 -6.10
C TYR A 411 -5.25 -13.15 -4.97
N TYR A 412 -3.99 -13.46 -5.29
CA TYR A 412 -3.08 -14.02 -4.29
C TYR A 412 -2.69 -12.99 -3.21
N MET A 413 -2.55 -11.71 -3.57
CA MET A 413 -2.35 -10.65 -2.58
C MET A 413 -3.58 -10.48 -1.68
N TYR A 414 -4.79 -10.53 -2.24
CA TYR A 414 -6.05 -10.44 -1.49
C TYR A 414 -6.23 -11.61 -0.53
N ALA A 415 -6.06 -12.84 -1.01
CA ALA A 415 -6.26 -14.06 -0.22
C ALA A 415 -5.33 -14.06 0.99
N ASN A 416 -4.02 -13.85 0.78
CA ASN A 416 -3.04 -13.81 1.87
C ASN A 416 -3.30 -12.66 2.86
N MET A 417 -3.66 -11.47 2.37
CA MET A 417 -4.02 -10.34 3.24
C MET A 417 -5.27 -10.65 4.07
N THR A 418 -6.26 -11.32 3.49
CA THR A 418 -7.50 -11.71 4.17
C THR A 418 -7.22 -12.73 5.28
N VAL A 419 -6.46 -13.77 4.97
CA VAL A 419 -6.02 -14.77 5.96
C VAL A 419 -5.24 -14.09 7.10
N LEU A 420 -4.30 -13.20 6.76
CA LEU A 420 -3.50 -12.46 7.74
C LEU A 420 -4.38 -11.60 8.65
N ASN A 421 -5.36 -10.88 8.09
CA ASN A 421 -6.27 -10.04 8.86
C ASN A 421 -7.13 -10.88 9.83
N HIS A 422 -7.61 -12.06 9.41
CA HIS A 422 -8.33 -12.98 10.30
C HIS A 422 -7.43 -13.55 11.39
N LEU A 423 -6.20 -13.93 11.06
CA LEU A 423 -5.23 -14.38 12.06
C LEU A 423 -4.98 -13.29 13.10
N ARG A 424 -4.69 -12.05 12.67
CA ARG A 424 -4.49 -10.91 13.57
C ARG A 424 -5.71 -10.66 14.45
N ARG A 425 -6.93 -10.73 13.89
CA ARG A 425 -8.16 -10.60 14.66
C ARG A 425 -8.32 -11.71 15.70
N TYR A 426 -7.97 -12.95 15.36
CA TYR A 426 -8.07 -14.12 16.22
C TYR A 426 -7.10 -14.03 17.41
N VAL A 427 -5.86 -13.62 17.15
CA VAL A 427 -4.77 -13.52 18.15
C VAL A 427 -4.98 -12.39 19.16
N THR A 428 -5.76 -11.37 18.78
CA THR A 428 -5.90 -10.16 19.59
C THR A 428 -6.96 -10.31 20.71
N THR A 429 -6.53 -10.25 21.97
CA THR A 429 -7.41 -10.25 23.15
C THR A 429 -8.28 -9.00 23.27
N PRO A 430 -9.42 -9.02 24.02
CA PRO A 430 -10.38 -7.92 24.12
C PRO A 430 -9.81 -6.56 24.58
N GLN A 431 -8.72 -6.55 25.36
CA GLN A 431 -8.03 -5.32 25.78
C GLN A 431 -7.15 -4.74 24.65
N SER A 432 -6.65 -5.58 23.75
CA SER A 432 -5.84 -5.24 22.57
C SER A 432 -6.68 -4.92 21.32
N LYS A 433 -8.01 -5.11 21.36
CA LYS A 433 -8.94 -4.58 20.34
C LYS A 433 -8.76 -3.09 20.06
N ARG A 434 -8.16 -2.34 21.00
CA ARG A 434 -7.83 -0.91 20.85
C ARG A 434 -6.64 -0.63 19.91
N SER A 435 -5.73 -1.58 19.70
CA SER A 435 -4.59 -1.44 18.77
C SER A 435 -4.80 -2.21 17.46
N CYS A 436 -5.45 -3.38 17.46
CA CYS A 436 -5.52 -4.23 16.27
C CYS A 436 -6.53 -3.79 15.20
N CYS A 437 -7.58 -3.02 15.55
CA CYS A 437 -8.39 -2.32 14.53
C CYS A 437 -7.53 -1.36 13.67
N ARG A 438 -6.27 -1.09 14.05
CA ARG A 438 -5.31 -0.26 13.31
C ARG A 438 -4.39 -1.05 12.38
N THR A 439 -4.35 -2.38 12.49
CA THR A 439 -3.46 -3.28 11.72
C THR A 439 -4.17 -4.14 10.69
N ASN A 440 -5.50 -4.00 10.55
CA ASN A 440 -6.18 -4.53 9.39
C ASN A 440 -5.61 -3.81 8.17
N MET A 441 -4.84 -4.53 7.38
CA MET A 441 -4.32 -3.99 6.15
C MET A 441 -5.50 -3.85 5.20
N ALA A 442 -5.90 -2.61 4.96
CA ALA A 442 -6.78 -2.30 3.85
C ALA A 442 -5.92 -2.23 2.60
N SER A 443 -6.43 -2.75 1.49
CA SER A 443 -5.82 -2.42 0.22
C SER A 443 -6.62 -1.34 -0.47
N GLN A 444 -5.92 -0.33 -0.98
CA GLN A 444 -6.52 0.70 -1.80
C GLN A 444 -6.89 0.19 -3.21
N ASN A 445 -6.25 -0.88 -3.69
CA ASN A 445 -6.37 -1.37 -5.08
C ASN A 445 -6.74 -2.86 -5.24
N VAL A 446 -6.91 -3.64 -4.17
CA VAL A 446 -6.94 -5.13 -4.29
C VAL A 446 -8.28 -5.76 -4.73
N LEU A 447 -9.27 -4.96 -5.15
CA LEU A 447 -10.50 -5.51 -5.71
C LEU A 447 -10.65 -5.13 -7.17
N LEU A 448 -10.63 -6.14 -8.05
CA LEU A 448 -11.10 -6.05 -9.43
C LEU A 448 -12.51 -5.41 -9.51
N VAL A 449 -13.30 -5.56 -8.44
CA VAL A 449 -14.60 -4.89 -8.24
C VAL A 449 -14.47 -3.37 -8.10
N ASN A 450 -13.42 -2.85 -7.46
CA ASN A 450 -13.14 -1.41 -7.40
C ASN A 450 -12.79 -0.88 -8.80
N CYS A 451 -11.96 -1.61 -9.56
CA CYS A 451 -11.63 -1.24 -10.94
C CYS A 451 -12.88 -1.27 -11.82
N ALA A 452 -13.65 -2.36 -11.78
CA ALA A 452 -14.88 -2.51 -12.55
C ALA A 452 -15.95 -1.47 -12.19
N LEU A 453 -16.16 -1.17 -10.91
CA LEU A 453 -17.08 -0.11 -10.49
C LEU A 453 -16.57 1.28 -10.89
N ASN A 454 -15.26 1.53 -10.85
CA ASN A 454 -14.68 2.78 -11.37
C ASN A 454 -14.92 2.93 -12.87
N VAL A 455 -14.72 1.86 -13.67
CA VAL A 455 -15.05 1.85 -15.11
C VAL A 455 -16.54 2.10 -15.34
N LEU A 456 -17.41 1.42 -14.59
CA LEU A 456 -18.86 1.58 -14.71
C LEU A 456 -19.31 3.01 -14.34
N CYS A 457 -18.68 3.65 -13.37
CA CYS A 457 -18.97 5.03 -12.98
C CYS A 457 -18.29 6.09 -13.88
N GLY A 458 -17.68 5.70 -14.99
CA GLY A 458 -17.02 6.61 -15.93
C GLY A 458 -15.73 7.23 -15.40
N GLY A 459 -15.12 6.65 -14.36
CA GLY A 459 -13.75 6.93 -13.97
C GLY A 459 -12.78 6.15 -14.85
N SER A 460 -11.59 6.70 -15.08
CA SER A 460 -10.49 5.92 -15.64
C SER A 460 -10.03 4.91 -14.59
N ALA A 461 -10.54 3.69 -14.63
CA ALA A 461 -9.82 2.57 -14.04
C ALA A 461 -8.84 2.08 -15.11
N VAL A 462 -7.55 2.12 -14.80
CA VAL A 462 -6.57 1.43 -15.64
C VAL A 462 -6.69 -0.04 -15.23
N ILE A 463 -7.21 -0.86 -16.15
CA ILE A 463 -7.16 -2.32 -16.08
C ILE A 463 -5.79 -2.73 -16.57
#